data_AF-A0A8S2XLL2-F1
#
_entry.id   AF-A0A8S2XLL2-F1
#
_cell.length_a   1.000
_cell.length_b   1.000
_cell.length_c   1.000
_cell.angle_alpha   90.00
_cell.angle_beta   90.00
_cell.angle_gamma   90.00
#
_symmetry.space_group_name_H-M   'P 1'
#
loop_
_entity.id
_entity.type
_entity.pdbx_description
1 polymer ?
#
loop_
_entity_poly.entity_id
_entity_poly.type
_entity_poly.pdbx_seq_one_letter_code
_entity_poly.pdbx_strand_id
1 'polypeptide(L)' 'MGKLMLKFGDFNQAEELYNELLDNPFNDSDRAYIYYKLGSLKNNQDKYEEAVTFYEKVLEINRKTPPEDDASLAPTYRNI' A
#
# COMPACT_ATOMS: atom_id res chain seq x y z
N MET A 1 -16.72 -0.93 22.53
CA MET A 1 -16.70 0.29 21.70
C MET A 1 -15.30 0.86 21.46
N GLY A 2 -14.44 1.03 22.48
CA GLY A 2 -13.12 1.68 22.33
C GLY A 2 -12.13 1.04 21.34
N LYS A 3 -11.97 -0.29 21.33
CA LYS A 3 -11.05 -0.98 20.38
C LYS A 3 -11.42 -0.80 18.91
N LEU A 4 -12.71 -0.65 18.62
CA LEU A 4 -13.19 -0.44 17.26
C LEU A 4 -12.94 1.00 16.81
N MET A 5 -13.20 1.99 17.68
CA MET A 5 -12.88 3.40 17.42
C MET A 5 -11.40 3.66 17.23
N LEU A 6 -10.53 3.00 18.00
CA LEU A 6 -9.08 3.09 17.81
C LEU A 6 -8.68 2.57 16.43
N LYS A 7 -9.13 1.36 16.06
CA LYS A 7 -8.86 0.80 14.72
C LYS A 7 -9.36 1.69 13.57
N PHE A 8 -10.56 2.26 13.70
CA PHE A 8 -11.08 3.18 12.67
C PHE A 8 -10.26 4.47 12.56
N GLY A 9 -9.81 5.02 13.70
CA GLY A 9 -8.88 6.15 13.71
C GLY A 9 -7.55 5.80 13.04
N ASP A 10 -6.99 4.63 13.37
CA ASP A 10 -5.73 4.13 12.81
C ASP A 10 -5.82 3.91 11.30
N PHE A 11 -6.98 3.43 10.81
CA PHE A 11 -7.18 3.24 9.38
C PHE A 11 -7.30 4.56 8.61
N ASN A 12 -8.05 5.54 9.12
CA ASN A 12 -8.16 6.83 8.44
C ASN A 12 -6.81 7.56 8.41
N GLN A 13 -6.05 7.51 9.50
CA GLN A 13 -4.70 8.07 9.55
C GLN A 13 -3.74 7.36 8.59
N ALA A 14 -3.82 6.03 8.48
CA ALA A 14 -3.01 5.28 7.53
C ALA A 14 -3.36 5.65 6.09
N GLU A 15 -4.64 5.83 5.76
CA GLU A 15 -5.07 6.25 4.43
C GLU A 15 -4.59 7.66 4.07
N GLU A 16 -4.66 8.62 4.99
CA GLU A 16 -4.11 9.97 4.80
C GLU A 16 -2.59 9.94 4.59
N LEU A 17 -1.85 9.22 5.44
CA LEU A 17 -0.39 9.10 5.34
C LEU A 17 0.04 8.46 4.00
N TYR A 18 -0.66 7.42 3.55
CA TYR A 18 -0.37 6.79 2.26
C TYR A 18 -0.72 7.71 1.06
N ASN A 19 -1.77 8.52 1.17
CA ASN A 19 -2.09 9.51 0.13
C ASN A 19 -1.07 10.65 0.08
N GLU A 20 -0.61 11.15 1.23
CA GLU A 20 0.48 12.15 1.28
C GLU A 20 1.79 11.60 0.73
N LEU A 21 2.10 10.33 0.99
CA LEU A 21 3.28 9.67 0.42
C LEU A 21 3.18 9.63 -1.12
N LEU A 22 1.99 9.43 -1.70
CA LEU A 22 1.83 9.40 -3.17
C LEU A 22 2.14 10.74 -3.87
N ASP A 23 2.17 11.86 -3.15
CA ASP A 23 2.52 13.19 -3.67
C ASP A 23 4.04 13.42 -3.79
N ASN A 24 4.87 12.58 -3.15
CA ASN A 24 6.33 12.65 -3.27
C ASN A 24 6.83 11.81 -4.46
N PRO A 25 8.00 12.09 -5.08
CA PRO A 25 8.49 11.34 -6.23
C PRO A 25 9.08 10.00 -5.79
N PHE A 26 8.19 9.07 -5.44
CA PHE A 26 8.54 7.67 -5.20
C PHE A 26 8.73 6.93 -6.52
N ASN A 27 9.65 5.97 -6.53
CA ASN A 27 9.81 5.03 -7.63
C ASN A 27 8.54 4.16 -7.75
N ASP A 28 8.40 3.49 -8.88
CA ASP A 28 7.24 2.65 -9.17
C ASP A 28 7.07 1.53 -8.12
N SER A 29 8.16 0.93 -7.64
CA SER A 29 8.16 -0.12 -6.60
C SER A 29 7.57 0.36 -5.26
N ASP A 30 7.94 1.56 -4.82
CA ASP A 30 7.46 2.19 -3.59
C ASP A 30 5.97 2.56 -3.72
N ARG A 31 5.56 3.05 -4.90
CA ARG A 31 4.16 3.32 -5.23
C ARG A 31 3.32 2.03 -5.20
N ALA A 32 3.86 0.93 -5.72
CA ALA A 32 3.23 -0.39 -5.65
C ALA A 32 3.08 -0.88 -4.20
N TYR A 33 4.09 -0.67 -3.36
CA TYR A 33 4.02 -0.99 -1.93
C TYR A 33 2.91 -0.20 -1.22
N ILE A 34 2.80 1.10 -1.50
CA ILE A 34 1.76 1.97 -0.90
C ILE A 34 0.36 1.49 -1.31
N TYR A 35 0.13 1.21 -2.60
CA TYR A 35 -1.16 0.67 -3.05
C TYR A 35 -1.49 -0.69 -2.43
N TYR A 36 -0.50 -1.57 -2.24
CA TYR A 36 -0.71 -2.83 -1.54
C TYR A 36 -1.18 -2.62 -0.08
N LYS A 37 -0.57 -1.66 0.63
CA LYS A 37 -0.97 -1.31 2.00
C LYS A 37 -2.38 -0.74 2.06
N LEU A 38 -2.75 0.15 1.14
CA LEU A 38 -4.11 0.67 1.01
C LEU A 38 -5.13 -0.45 0.75
N GLY A 39 -4.82 -1.37 -0.17
CA GLY A 39 -5.68 -2.53 -0.43
C GLY A 39 -5.90 -3.41 0.81
N SER A 40 -4.82 -3.68 1.56
CA SER A 40 -4.89 -4.44 2.81
C SER A 40 -5.72 -3.73 3.89
N LEU A 41 -5.59 -2.40 3.96
CA LEU A 41 -6.37 -1.57 4.87
C LEU A 41 -7.87 -1.65 4.59
N LYS A 42 -8.25 -1.50 3.32
CA LYS A 42 -9.65 -1.60 2.87
C LYS A 42 -10.22 -3.00 3.11
N ASN A 43 -9.41 -4.04 2.91
CA ASN A 43 -9.79 -5.41 3.25
C ASN A 43 -10.07 -5.58 4.75
N ASN A 44 -9.27 -4.95 5.62
CA ASN A 44 -9.51 -4.95 7.07
C ASN A 44 -10.72 -4.09 7.50
N GLN A 45 -11.20 -3.21 6.62
CA GLN A 45 -12.43 -2.42 6.79
C GLN A 45 -13.66 -3.09 6.15
N ASP A 46 -13.56 -4.34 5.69
CA ASP A 46 -14.59 -5.07 4.93
C ASP A 46 -15.00 -4.39 3.60
N LYS A 47 -14.14 -3.52 3.07
CA LYS A 47 -14.31 -2.80 1.80
C LYS A 47 -13.57 -3.51 0.67
N TYR A 48 -14.07 -4.70 0.33
CA TYR A 48 -13.40 -5.60 -0.61
C TYR A 48 -13.28 -5.02 -2.03
N GLU A 49 -14.30 -4.29 -2.51
CA GLU A 49 -14.26 -3.66 -3.84
C GLU A 49 -13.15 -2.60 -3.94
N GLU A 50 -13.06 -1.71 -2.95
CA GLU A 50 -11.97 -0.72 -2.87
C GLU A 50 -10.60 -1.41 -2.77
N ALA A 51 -10.50 -2.51 -1.99
CA ALA A 51 -9.27 -3.28 -1.86
C ALA A 51 -8.79 -3.87 -3.19
N VAL A 52 -9.71 -4.43 -3.98
CA VAL A 52 -9.41 -4.98 -5.31
C VAL A 52 -8.88 -3.89 -6.24
N THR A 53 -9.51 -2.71 -6.28
CA THR A 53 -9.04 -1.59 -7.11
C THR A 53 -7.61 -1.19 -6.76
N PHE A 54 -7.23 -1.18 -5.48
CA PHE A 54 -5.85 -0.91 -5.08
C PHE A 54 -4.88 -2.01 -5.49
N TYR A 55 -5.26 -3.28 -5.35
CA TYR A 55 -4.42 -4.39 -5.81
C TYR A 55 -4.23 -4.41 -7.33
N GLU A 56 -5.24 -4.02 -8.11
CA GLU A 56 -5.12 -3.86 -9.55
C GLU A 56 -4.07 -2.81 -9.94
N LYS A 57 -4.00 -1.68 -9.21
CA LYS A 57 -2.95 -0.66 -9.41
C LYS A 57 -1.55 -1.21 -9.13
N VAL A 58 -1.38 -2.06 -8.12
CA VAL A 58 -0.11 -2.76 -7.85
C VAL A 58 0.29 -3.62 -9.05
N LEU A 59 -0.67 -4.38 -9.59
CA LEU A 59 -0.44 -5.23 -10.76
C LEU A 59 -0.11 -4.42 -12.01
N GLU A 60 -0.74 -3.26 -12.20
CA GLU A 60 -0.44 -2.36 -13.32
C GLU A 60 1.01 -1.88 -13.26
N ILE A 61 1.49 -1.50 -12.08
CA ILE A 61 2.88 -1.08 -11.89
C ILE A 61 3.84 -2.24 -12.13
N ASN A 62 3.61 -3.40 -11.50
CA ASN A 62 4.46 -4.58 -11.69
C ASN A 62 4.49 -5.08 -13.16
N ARG A 63 3.44 -4.79 -13.94
CA ARG A 63 3.40 -5.06 -15.38
C ARG A 63 4.23 -4.08 -16.19
N LYS A 64 4.29 -2.80 -15.78
CA LYS A 64 5.11 -1.77 -16.42
C LYS A 64 6.59 -1.91 -16.06
N THR A 65 6.87 -2.38 -14.85
CA THR A 65 8.20 -2.54 -14.30
C THR A 65 8.44 -4.02 -14.01
N PRO A 66 8.78 -4.84 -15.02
CA PRO A 66 9.05 -6.26 -14.80
C PRO A 66 10.23 -6.41 -13.81
N PRO A 67 10.22 -7.44 -12.94
CA PRO A 67 11.18 -7.60 -11.85
C PRO A 67 12.62 -7.92 -12.28
N GLU A 68 13.03 -7.62 -13.52
CA GLU A 68 14.39 -7.83 -14.01
C GLU A 68 15.36 -6.67 -13.72
N ASP A 69 14.89 -5.47 -13.37
CA ASP A 69 15.78 -4.31 -13.22
C ASP A 69 16.11 -3.89 -11.78
N ASP A 70 15.54 -4.56 -10.77
CA ASP A 70 15.78 -4.18 -9.37
C ASP A 70 16.33 -5.33 -8.52
N ALA A 71 17.47 -5.86 -8.97
CA ALA A 71 18.39 -6.64 -8.15
C ALA A 71 18.98 -5.82 -6.96
N SER A 72 18.52 -4.59 -6.71
CA SER A 72 19.01 -3.72 -5.63
C SER A 72 18.10 -3.68 -4.39
N LEU A 73 16.84 -4.14 -4.48
CA LEU A 73 15.88 -4.11 -3.36
C LEU A 73 15.79 -5.41 -2.53
N ALA A 74 16.79 -6.29 -2.64
CA ALA A 74 17.04 -7.34 -1.67
C ALA A 74 18.34 -7.01 -0.91
N PRO A 75 18.31 -6.23 0.20
CA PRO A 75 17.74 -6.72 1.46
C PRO A 75 17.32 -5.60 2.46
N THR A 76 16.11 -5.04 2.38
CA THR A 76 15.70 -4.01 3.37
C THR A 76 14.35 -4.27 4.06
N TYR A 77 13.83 -5.49 3.98
CA TYR A 77 12.72 -5.95 4.83
C TYR A 77 13.11 -7.16 5.69
N ARG A 78 14.35 -7.17 6.19
CA ARG A 78 14.74 -8.03 7.31
C ARG A 78 15.30 -7.15 8.42
N ASN A 79 14.51 -7.03 9.49
CA ASN A 79 14.80 -6.40 10.79
C ASN A 79 14.42 -4.90 10.88
N ILE A 80 13.22 -4.62 11.40
CA ILE A 80 12.94 -4.33 12.83
C ILE A 80 11.47 -4.73 13.10
#